data_AF-A0A2I0SR01-F1
#
_entry.id   AF-A0A2I0SR01-F1
#
_cell.length_a   1.000
_cell.length_b   1.000
_cell.length_c   1.000
_cell.angle_alpha   90.00
_cell.angle_beta   90.00
_cell.angle_gamma   90.00
#
_symmetry.space_group_name_H-M   'P 1'
#
loop_
_entity.id
_entity.type
_entity.pdbx_description
1 polymer ?
#
loop_
_entity_poly.entity_id
_entity_poly.type
_entity_poly.pdbx_seq_one_letter_code
_entity_poly.pdbx_strand_id
1 'polypeptide(L)'
;MSADHRAHRDFLRHLDRYVSDSKKTLDAWDAYADEHTDLDGWPYDDHAYGLRASRRDADTAEAFESLRYGARHLLVTAETQLGHLPEGTVQSRWVYQLGVLHAALDRLEQLHEQWLETRDALPATAKAGTTTFDDALAEYHAESWSYLDDWATHGKTLREINTAARKAPSPLAPTPAPAPPADQRPLVRK
;
A
#
# COMPACT_ATOMS: atom_id res chain seq x y z
N MET A 1 8.73 22.46 -7.84
CA MET A 1 7.32 22.07 -7.65
C MET A 1 6.77 21.14 -8.76
N SER A 2 6.97 21.38 -10.07
CA SER A 2 6.38 20.51 -11.12
C SER A 2 6.93 19.07 -11.19
N ALA A 3 8.23 18.87 -10.90
CA ALA A 3 8.86 17.54 -10.91
C ALA A 3 8.37 16.65 -9.76
N ASP A 4 8.21 17.24 -8.56
CA ASP A 4 7.74 16.57 -7.35
C ASP A 4 6.29 16.04 -7.51
N HIS A 5 5.40 16.85 -8.10
CA HIS A 5 4.04 16.41 -8.45
C HIS A 5 3.99 15.34 -9.55
N ARG A 6 5.02 15.21 -10.41
CA ARG A 6 5.10 14.10 -11.37
C ARG A 6 5.53 12.83 -10.67
N ALA A 7 6.62 12.88 -9.89
CA ALA A 7 7.10 11.76 -9.10
C ALA A 7 6.01 11.20 -8.17
N HIS A 8 5.30 12.05 -7.43
CA HIS A 8 4.19 11.63 -6.57
C HIS A 8 3.09 10.89 -7.34
N ARG A 9 2.69 11.39 -8.51
CA ARG A 9 1.70 10.73 -9.37
C ARG A 9 2.21 9.41 -9.92
N ASP A 10 3.51 9.29 -10.17
CA ASP A 10 4.12 8.05 -10.65
C ASP A 10 4.12 6.99 -9.55
N PHE A 11 4.47 7.36 -8.32
CA PHE A 11 4.39 6.48 -7.16
C PHE A 11 2.95 6.03 -6.86
N LEU A 12 1.97 6.93 -6.95
CA LEU A 12 0.55 6.55 -6.82
C LEU A 12 0.09 5.55 -7.89
N ARG A 13 0.68 5.58 -9.10
CA ARG A 13 0.41 4.55 -10.14
C ARG A 13 1.10 3.23 -9.83
N HIS A 14 2.31 3.25 -9.28
CA HIS A 14 2.98 2.03 -8.81
C HIS A 14 2.20 1.37 -7.67
N LEU A 15 1.66 2.18 -6.75
CA LEU A 15 0.76 1.71 -5.70
C LEU A 15 -0.50 1.03 -6.26
N ASP A 16 -1.17 1.64 -7.24
CA ASP A 16 -2.37 1.03 -7.85
C ASP A 16 -2.04 -0.29 -8.53
N ARG A 17 -0.91 -0.34 -9.23
CA ARG A 17 -0.43 -1.55 -9.89
C ARG A 17 -0.15 -2.65 -8.85
N TYR A 18 0.61 -2.31 -7.82
CA TYR A 18 0.91 -3.22 -6.73
C TYR A 18 -0.37 -3.81 -6.10
N VAL A 19 -1.30 -2.96 -5.66
CA VAL A 19 -2.58 -3.42 -5.06
C VAL A 19 -3.36 -4.31 -6.04
N SER A 20 -3.37 -3.97 -7.33
CA SER A 20 -4.06 -4.79 -8.34
C SER A 20 -3.37 -6.13 -8.59
N ASP A 21 -2.05 -6.19 -8.58
CA ASP A 21 -1.29 -7.39 -8.88
C ASP A 21 -1.26 -8.33 -7.67
N SER A 22 -1.04 -7.80 -6.46
CA SER A 22 -1.17 -8.56 -5.21
C SER A 22 -2.55 -9.17 -5.05
N LYS A 23 -3.62 -8.45 -5.44
CA LYS A 23 -4.97 -9.03 -5.44
C LYS A 23 -5.09 -10.23 -6.37
N LYS A 24 -4.54 -10.16 -7.59
CA LYS A 24 -4.59 -11.30 -8.52
C LYS A 24 -3.79 -12.49 -7.97
N THR A 25 -2.64 -12.22 -7.37
CA THR A 25 -1.81 -13.25 -6.74
C THR A 25 -2.54 -13.92 -5.59
N LEU A 26 -3.21 -13.15 -4.72
CA LEU A 26 -4.00 -13.68 -3.61
C LEU A 26 -5.23 -14.44 -4.11
N ASP A 27 -6.00 -13.89 -5.06
CA ASP A 27 -7.17 -14.57 -5.62
C ASP A 27 -6.78 -15.92 -6.27
N ALA A 28 -5.60 -15.99 -6.91
CA ALA A 28 -5.07 -17.22 -7.48
C ALA A 28 -4.53 -18.20 -6.44
N TRP A 29 -4.02 -17.70 -5.31
CA TRP A 29 -3.61 -18.49 -4.18
C TRP A 29 -4.82 -19.11 -3.47
N ASP A 30 -5.85 -18.32 -3.19
CA ASP A 30 -7.06 -18.78 -2.50
C ASP A 30 -7.75 -19.89 -3.29
N ALA A 31 -7.91 -19.72 -4.61
CA ALA A 31 -8.47 -20.76 -5.47
C ALA A 31 -7.63 -22.05 -5.47
N TYR A 32 -6.30 -21.92 -5.44
CA TYR A 32 -5.42 -23.09 -5.34
C TYR A 32 -5.55 -23.76 -3.98
N ALA A 33 -5.52 -22.99 -2.89
CA ALA A 33 -5.59 -23.51 -1.54
C ALA A 33 -6.90 -24.27 -1.31
N ASP A 34 -8.04 -23.68 -1.71
CA ASP A 34 -9.37 -24.30 -1.62
C ASP A 34 -9.44 -25.68 -2.31
N GLU A 35 -8.74 -25.86 -3.42
CA GLU A 35 -8.71 -27.12 -4.17
C GLU A 35 -7.69 -28.14 -3.60
N HIS A 36 -6.68 -27.67 -2.88
CA HIS A 36 -5.52 -28.47 -2.47
C HIS A 36 -5.40 -28.71 -0.97
N THR A 37 -6.38 -28.26 -0.18
CA THR A 37 -6.49 -28.54 1.26
C THR A 37 -7.75 -29.33 1.59
N ASP A 38 -7.71 -30.10 2.66
CA ASP A 38 -8.88 -30.74 3.23
C ASP A 38 -9.80 -29.75 3.98
N LEU A 39 -10.89 -30.26 4.56
CA LEU A 39 -11.88 -29.45 5.28
C LEU A 39 -11.32 -28.78 6.54
N ASP A 40 -10.19 -29.28 7.05
CA ASP A 40 -9.50 -28.74 8.21
C ASP A 40 -8.38 -27.76 7.79
N GLY A 41 -8.20 -27.53 6.48
CA GLY A 41 -7.19 -26.64 5.91
C GLY A 41 -5.80 -27.28 5.78
N TRP A 42 -5.67 -28.60 5.96
CA TRP A 42 -4.39 -29.29 5.76
C TRP A 42 -4.16 -29.59 4.29
N PRO A 43 -2.98 -29.27 3.74
CA PRO A 43 -2.69 -29.57 2.35
C PRO A 43 -2.63 -31.08 2.09
N TYR A 44 -3.13 -31.51 0.93
CA TYR A 44 -3.04 -32.92 0.51
C TYR A 44 -1.60 -33.32 0.13
N ASP A 45 -0.78 -32.34 -0.28
CA ASP A 45 0.65 -32.47 -0.58
C ASP A 45 1.39 -31.26 -0.02
N ASP A 46 2.03 -31.43 1.13
CA ASP A 46 2.78 -30.38 1.83
C ASP A 46 3.84 -29.73 0.96
N HIS A 47 4.54 -30.54 0.14
CA HIS A 47 5.66 -30.06 -0.66
C HIS A 47 5.16 -29.22 -1.85
N ALA A 48 4.16 -29.70 -2.58
CA ALA A 48 3.57 -28.94 -3.68
C ALA A 48 2.92 -27.64 -3.18
N TYR A 49 2.23 -27.70 -2.03
CA TYR A 49 1.62 -26.55 -1.40
C TYR A 49 2.66 -25.51 -0.97
N GLY A 50 3.76 -25.95 -0.33
CA GLY A 50 4.87 -25.09 0.07
C GLY A 50 5.55 -24.40 -1.12
N LEU A 51 5.79 -25.12 -2.22
CA LEU A 51 6.33 -24.52 -3.45
C LEU A 51 5.39 -23.46 -4.03
N ARG A 52 4.07 -23.70 -3.97
CA ARG A 52 3.07 -22.74 -4.46
C ARG A 52 2.99 -21.51 -3.56
N ALA A 53 3.10 -21.67 -2.24
CA ALA A 53 3.16 -20.58 -1.29
C ALA A 53 4.41 -19.72 -1.51
N SER A 54 5.58 -20.35 -1.62
CA SER A 54 6.84 -19.65 -1.91
C SER A 54 6.77 -18.82 -3.20
N ARG A 55 6.11 -19.34 -4.24
CA ARG A 55 5.89 -18.59 -5.48
C ARG A 55 4.95 -17.40 -5.29
N ARG A 56 3.85 -17.54 -4.54
CA ARG A 56 2.96 -16.42 -4.20
C ARG A 56 3.74 -15.30 -3.51
N ASP A 57 4.59 -15.66 -2.55
CA ASP A 57 5.37 -14.71 -1.78
C ASP A 57 6.37 -13.97 -2.67
N ALA A 58 7.07 -14.70 -3.54
CA ALA A 58 7.99 -14.13 -4.52
C ALA A 58 7.30 -13.20 -5.52
N ASP A 59 6.18 -13.63 -6.11
CA ASP A 59 5.41 -12.83 -7.08
C ASP A 59 4.90 -11.52 -6.45
N THR A 60 4.56 -11.55 -5.16
CA THR A 60 4.10 -10.37 -4.40
C THR A 60 5.24 -9.45 -4.04
N ALA A 61 6.39 -10.00 -3.63
CA ALA A 61 7.61 -9.23 -3.38
C ALA A 61 8.06 -8.51 -4.67
N GLU A 62 8.09 -9.20 -5.81
CA GLU A 62 8.43 -8.62 -7.10
C GLU A 62 7.49 -7.46 -7.47
N ALA A 63 6.18 -7.63 -7.27
CA ALA A 63 5.20 -6.57 -7.53
C ALA A 63 5.46 -5.32 -6.66
N PHE A 64 5.96 -5.49 -5.43
CA PHE A 64 6.23 -4.40 -4.50
C PHE A 64 7.49 -3.61 -4.85
N GLU A 65 8.49 -4.20 -5.52
CA GLU A 65 9.78 -3.54 -5.79
C GLU A 65 9.63 -2.20 -6.56
N SER A 66 8.67 -2.11 -7.48
CA SER A 66 8.38 -0.84 -8.18
C SER A 66 7.81 0.26 -7.26
N LEU A 67 7.12 -0.13 -6.18
CA LEU A 67 6.55 0.77 -5.18
C LEU A 67 7.56 1.12 -4.08
N ARG A 68 8.49 0.21 -3.76
CA ARG A 68 9.45 0.31 -2.66
C ARG A 68 10.13 1.68 -2.55
N TYR A 69 10.70 2.16 -3.65
CA TYR A 69 11.39 3.47 -3.69
C TYR A 69 10.47 4.68 -3.41
N GLY A 70 9.17 4.55 -3.68
CA GLY A 70 8.19 5.61 -3.50
C GLY A 70 7.37 5.50 -2.22
N ALA A 71 7.39 4.35 -1.54
CA ALA A 71 6.51 4.04 -0.42
C ALA A 71 6.61 5.08 0.72
N ARG A 72 7.84 5.39 1.14
CA ARG A 72 8.09 6.39 2.20
C ARG A 72 7.64 7.79 1.82
N HIS A 73 7.86 8.19 0.56
CA HIS A 73 7.36 9.47 0.04
C HIS A 73 5.83 9.53 0.06
N LEU A 74 5.14 8.45 -0.31
CA LEU A 74 3.68 8.39 -0.27
C LEU A 74 3.14 8.51 1.16
N LEU A 75 3.76 7.83 2.13
CA LEU A 75 3.39 7.94 3.55
C LEU A 75 3.52 9.37 4.06
N VAL A 76 4.70 9.97 3.94
CA VAL A 76 4.96 11.35 4.40
C VAL A 76 4.02 12.35 3.73
N THR A 77 3.74 12.16 2.44
CA THR A 77 2.80 13.02 1.71
C THR A 77 1.37 12.85 2.24
N ALA A 78 0.93 11.61 2.48
CA ALA A 78 -0.40 11.32 3.01
C ALA A 78 -0.57 11.87 4.43
N GLU A 79 0.41 11.73 5.31
CA GLU A 79 0.41 12.31 6.66
C GLU A 79 0.30 13.84 6.60
N THR A 80 1.11 14.47 5.75
CA THR A 80 1.06 15.93 5.53
C THR A 80 -0.32 16.35 5.03
N GLN A 81 -0.87 15.64 4.05
CA GLN A 81 -2.20 15.93 3.52
C GLN A 81 -3.28 15.77 4.59
N LEU A 82 -3.22 14.69 5.38
CA LEU A 82 -4.16 14.41 6.45
C LEU A 82 -4.18 15.52 7.51
N GLY A 83 -3.01 16.04 7.88
CA GLY A 83 -2.88 17.16 8.84
C GLY A 83 -3.44 18.49 8.35
N HIS A 84 -3.62 18.68 7.04
CA HIS A 84 -4.21 19.88 6.44
C HIS A 84 -5.70 19.74 6.11
N LEU A 85 -6.28 18.55 6.28
CA LEU A 85 -7.70 18.35 6.04
C LEU A 85 -8.53 18.95 7.20
N PRO A 86 -9.71 19.52 6.91
CA PRO A 86 -10.66 19.90 7.95
C PRO A 86 -11.01 18.71 8.83
N GLU A 87 -11.13 18.89 10.16
CA GLU A 87 -11.37 17.81 11.12
C GLU A 87 -12.58 16.93 10.74
N GLY A 88 -13.67 17.54 10.26
CA GLY A 88 -14.87 16.80 9.82
C GLY A 88 -14.70 15.96 8.54
N THR A 89 -13.56 16.07 7.85
CA THR A 89 -13.22 15.27 6.65
C THR A 89 -12.32 14.08 6.99
N VAL A 90 -11.57 14.15 8.10
CA VAL A 90 -10.63 13.12 8.52
C VAL A 90 -11.41 11.90 9.01
N GLN A 91 -11.05 10.71 8.52
CA GLN A 91 -11.65 9.45 8.95
C GLN A 91 -10.68 8.72 9.89
N SER A 92 -11.15 8.28 11.06
CA SER A 92 -10.30 7.58 12.04
C SER A 92 -9.61 6.33 11.46
N ARG A 93 -10.25 5.65 10.50
CA ARG A 93 -9.65 4.51 9.80
C ARG A 93 -8.38 4.87 9.03
N TRP A 94 -8.29 6.10 8.51
CA TRP A 94 -7.11 6.53 7.76
C TRP A 94 -5.89 6.62 8.66
N VAL A 95 -6.06 7.12 9.89
CA VAL A 95 -4.98 7.20 10.88
C VAL A 95 -4.45 5.81 11.23
N TYR A 96 -5.37 4.86 11.52
CA TYR A 96 -5.01 3.47 11.78
C TYR A 96 -4.27 2.84 10.59
N GLN A 97 -4.82 2.96 9.39
CA GLN A 97 -4.26 2.37 8.17
C GLN A 97 -2.87 2.94 7.83
N LEU A 98 -2.64 4.25 8.03
CA LEU A 98 -1.31 4.84 7.89
C LEU A 98 -0.32 4.25 8.90
N GLY A 99 -0.74 4.05 10.15
CA GLY A 99 0.08 3.41 11.17
C GLY A 99 0.50 1.98 10.78
N VAL A 100 -0.43 1.18 10.25
CA VAL A 100 -0.13 -0.17 9.76
C VAL A 100 0.86 -0.12 8.59
N LEU A 101 0.62 0.73 7.59
CA LEU A 101 1.52 0.85 6.44
C LEU A 101 2.93 1.31 6.83
N HIS A 102 3.05 2.21 7.81
CA HIS A 102 4.35 2.63 8.33
C HIS A 102 5.08 1.47 9.01
N ALA A 103 4.41 0.78 9.93
CA ALA A 103 4.99 -0.35 10.64
C ALA A 103 5.41 -1.49 9.69
N ALA A 104 4.57 -1.79 8.69
CA ALA A 104 4.87 -2.78 7.67
C ALA A 104 6.08 -2.36 6.82
N LEU A 105 6.18 -1.09 6.42
CA LEU A 105 7.35 -0.62 5.66
C LEU A 105 8.65 -0.70 6.47
N ASP A 106 8.63 -0.28 7.74
CA ASP A 106 9.80 -0.36 8.60
C ASP A 106 10.27 -1.81 8.76
N ARG A 107 9.33 -2.78 8.82
CA ARG A 107 9.65 -4.21 8.86
C ARG A 107 10.19 -4.73 7.54
N LEU A 108 9.64 -4.32 6.41
CA LEU A 108 10.16 -4.69 5.08
C LEU A 108 11.55 -4.11 4.80
N GLU A 109 11.86 -2.92 5.33
CA GLU A 109 13.21 -2.33 5.29
C GLU A 109 14.19 -3.17 6.13
N GLN A 110 13.82 -3.52 7.38
CA GLN A 110 14.64 -4.38 8.26
C GLN A 110 14.90 -5.76 7.66
N LEU A 111 13.87 -6.43 7.16
CA LEU A 111 14.00 -7.76 6.55
C LEU A 111 14.89 -7.72 5.30
N HIS A 112 14.84 -6.63 4.54
CA HIS A 112 15.72 -6.48 3.39
C HIS A 112 17.18 -6.27 3.77
N GLU A 113 17.45 -5.49 4.83
CA GLU A 113 18.81 -5.38 5.36
C GLU A 113 19.34 -6.74 5.83
N GLN A 114 18.53 -7.51 6.56
CA GLN A 114 18.87 -8.88 6.99
C GLN A 114 19.08 -9.82 5.80
N TRP A 115 18.28 -9.69 4.74
CA TRP A 115 18.47 -10.43 3.50
C TRP A 115 19.82 -10.10 2.84
N LEU A 116 20.20 -8.82 2.77
CA LEU A 116 21.49 -8.43 2.21
C LEU A 116 22.65 -9.02 3.02
N GLU A 117 22.57 -8.98 4.35
CA GLU A 117 23.56 -9.59 5.23
C GLU A 117 23.63 -11.12 5.04
N THR A 118 22.47 -11.78 4.98
CA THR A 118 22.36 -13.22 4.77
C THR A 118 22.96 -13.62 3.43
N ARG A 119 22.60 -12.90 2.36
CA ARG A 119 23.11 -13.10 1.01
C ARG A 119 24.62 -12.92 0.93
N ASP A 120 25.16 -11.91 1.60
CA ASP A 120 26.60 -11.62 1.60
C ASP A 120 27.40 -12.64 2.45
N ALA A 121 26.75 -13.31 3.41
CA ALA A 121 27.33 -14.40 4.19
C ALA A 121 27.26 -15.78 3.49
N LEU A 122 26.53 -15.89 2.38
CA LEU A 122 26.43 -17.15 1.64
C LEU A 122 27.77 -17.57 1.02
N PRO A 123 28.03 -18.88 0.87
CA PRO A 123 29.21 -19.37 0.15
C PRO A 123 29.26 -18.79 -1.27
N ALA A 124 30.46 -18.50 -1.79
CA ALA A 124 30.62 -17.94 -3.14
C ALA A 124 30.04 -18.82 -4.28
N THR A 125 29.78 -20.10 -4.01
CA THR A 125 29.11 -21.04 -4.93
C THR A 125 27.60 -20.93 -4.91
N ALA A 126 27.01 -20.32 -3.87
CA ALA A 126 25.58 -20.11 -3.75
C ALA A 126 25.19 -18.88 -4.59
N LYS A 127 24.44 -19.15 -5.66
CA LYS A 127 23.94 -18.17 -6.63
C LYS A 127 22.51 -18.52 -6.98
N ALA A 128 21.78 -17.61 -7.61
CA ALA A 128 20.43 -17.88 -8.09
C ALA A 128 20.38 -19.22 -8.87
N GLY A 129 19.40 -20.07 -8.54
CA GLY A 129 19.27 -21.43 -9.07
C GLY A 129 20.02 -22.50 -8.28
N THR A 130 20.67 -22.14 -7.16
CA THR A 130 21.23 -23.11 -6.21
C THR A 130 20.33 -23.18 -4.99
N THR A 131 20.13 -24.39 -4.46
CA THR A 131 19.26 -24.63 -3.29
C THR A 131 19.59 -23.69 -2.13
N THR A 132 20.86 -23.52 -1.77
CA THR A 132 21.26 -22.65 -0.66
C THR A 132 20.85 -21.18 -0.86
N PHE A 133 20.91 -20.67 -2.10
CA PHE A 133 20.50 -19.30 -2.39
C PHE A 133 18.97 -19.19 -2.47
N ASP A 134 18.34 -20.14 -3.17
CA ASP A 134 16.90 -20.11 -3.44
C ASP A 134 16.10 -20.35 -2.15
N ASP A 135 16.58 -21.21 -1.24
CA ASP A 135 15.96 -21.43 0.08
C ASP A 135 16.06 -20.16 0.96
N ALA A 136 17.23 -19.51 0.98
CA ALA A 136 17.40 -18.26 1.73
C ALA A 136 16.53 -17.12 1.17
N LEU A 137 16.37 -17.06 -0.15
CA LEU A 137 15.48 -16.10 -0.80
C LEU A 137 14.01 -16.42 -0.53
N ALA A 138 13.63 -17.70 -0.53
CA ALA A 138 12.28 -18.14 -0.20
C ALA A 138 11.91 -17.79 1.24
N GLU A 139 12.83 -17.96 2.20
CA GLU A 139 12.64 -17.54 3.59
C GLU A 139 12.41 -16.02 3.69
N TYR A 140 13.26 -15.22 3.03
CA TYR A 140 13.09 -13.76 3.00
C TYR A 140 11.70 -13.34 2.48
N HIS A 141 11.23 -13.97 1.39
CA HIS A 141 9.90 -13.69 0.86
C HIS A 141 8.78 -14.14 1.80
N ALA A 142 8.91 -15.31 2.43
CA ALA A 142 7.94 -15.83 3.38
C ALA A 142 7.82 -14.93 4.63
N GLU A 143 8.94 -14.46 5.18
CA GLU A 143 8.95 -13.51 6.30
C GLU A 143 8.38 -12.12 5.92
N SER A 144 8.57 -11.72 4.66
CA SER A 144 8.06 -10.45 4.14
C SER A 144 6.56 -10.48 3.82
N TRP A 145 5.99 -11.66 3.57
CA TRP A 145 4.65 -11.84 3.02
C TRP A 145 3.56 -11.06 3.77
N SER A 146 3.49 -11.20 5.09
CA SER A 146 2.42 -10.56 5.89
C SER A 146 2.45 -9.02 5.81
N TYR A 147 3.65 -8.44 5.79
CA TYR A 147 3.82 -6.99 5.67
C TYR A 147 3.53 -6.49 4.24
N LEU A 148 3.82 -7.31 3.23
CA LEU A 148 3.39 -7.04 1.86
C LEU A 148 1.87 -7.07 1.74
N ASP A 149 1.22 -8.06 2.37
CA ASP A 149 -0.24 -8.15 2.40
C ASP A 149 -0.89 -6.96 3.13
N ASP A 150 -0.31 -6.48 4.23
CA ASP A 150 -0.73 -5.23 4.88
C ASP A 150 -0.70 -4.04 3.91
N TRP A 151 0.37 -3.93 3.10
CA TRP A 151 0.48 -2.91 2.06
C TRP A 151 -0.56 -3.06 0.95
N ALA A 152 -0.88 -4.29 0.55
CA ALA A 152 -1.88 -4.57 -0.47
C ALA A 152 -3.30 -4.23 0.05
N THR A 153 -3.57 -4.58 1.30
CA THR A 153 -4.87 -4.39 1.95
C THR A 153 -5.14 -2.93 2.30
N HIS A 154 -4.14 -2.19 2.79
CA HIS A 154 -4.31 -0.83 3.29
C HIS A 154 -3.81 0.27 2.34
N GLY A 155 -3.04 -0.07 1.31
CA GLY A 155 -2.41 0.89 0.41
C GLY A 155 -3.38 1.88 -0.25
N LYS A 156 -4.62 1.45 -0.55
CA LYS A 156 -5.67 2.30 -1.13
C LYS A 156 -5.95 3.57 -0.32
N THR A 157 -5.71 3.54 0.99
CA THR A 157 -5.89 4.70 1.88
C THR A 157 -5.05 5.90 1.45
N LEU A 158 -3.84 5.69 0.91
CA LEU A 158 -2.99 6.77 0.41
C LEU A 158 -3.66 7.54 -0.74
N ARG A 159 -4.38 6.83 -1.62
CA ARG A 159 -5.15 7.43 -2.71
C ARG A 159 -6.38 8.19 -2.22
N GLU A 160 -7.05 7.66 -1.20
CA GLU A 160 -8.23 8.29 -0.62
C GLU A 160 -7.88 9.61 0.04
N ILE A 161 -6.81 9.64 0.85
CA ILE A 161 -6.29 10.85 1.47
C ILE A 161 -5.89 11.87 0.41
N ASN A 162 -5.11 11.46 -0.60
CA ASN A 162 -4.72 12.36 -1.69
C ASN A 162 -5.93 12.91 -2.46
N THR A 163 -6.97 12.10 -2.65
CA THR A 163 -8.22 12.54 -3.30
C THR A 163 -8.97 13.55 -2.43
N ALA A 164 -9.06 13.31 -1.12
CA ALA A 164 -9.69 14.23 -0.18
C ALA A 164 -8.93 15.55 -0.12
N ALA A 165 -7.59 15.52 -0.04
CA ALA A 165 -6.75 16.71 0.00
C ALA A 165 -6.91 17.57 -1.26
N ARG A 166 -7.02 16.95 -2.44
CA ARG A 166 -7.26 17.67 -3.70
C ARG A 166 -8.66 18.27 -3.83
N LYS A 167 -9.63 17.76 -3.07
CA LYS A 167 -11.01 18.27 -3.02
C LYS A 167 -11.24 19.27 -1.90
N ALA A 168 -10.33 19.33 -0.92
CA ALA A 168 -10.45 20.24 0.19
C ALA A 168 -10.49 21.70 -0.31
N PRO A 169 -11.41 22.54 0.22
CA PRO A 169 -11.43 23.96 -0.11
C PRO A 169 -10.06 24.57 0.16
N SER A 170 -9.58 25.39 -0.77
CA SER A 170 -8.32 26.09 -0.53
C SER A 170 -8.47 27.00 0.69
N PRO A 171 -7.53 27.02 1.65
CA PRO A 171 -7.58 27.92 2.80
C PRO A 171 -7.62 29.41 2.41
N LEU A 172 -7.25 29.71 1.17
CA LEU A 172 -7.25 31.06 0.57
C LEU A 172 -8.52 31.35 -0.26
N ALA A 173 -9.49 30.43 -0.31
CA ALA A 173 -10.72 30.67 -1.04
C ALA A 173 -11.51 31.79 -0.33
N PRO A 174 -11.85 32.89 -1.04
CA PRO A 174 -12.63 33.96 -0.44
C PRO A 174 -13.98 33.44 0.03
N THR A 175 -14.34 33.76 1.27
CA THR A 175 -15.66 33.46 1.84
C THR A 175 -16.74 34.02 0.91
N PRO A 176 -17.73 33.22 0.48
CA PRO A 176 -18.82 33.74 -0.34
C PRO A 176 -19.47 34.92 0.37
N ALA A 177 -19.50 36.09 -0.29
CA ALA A 177 -20.11 37.27 0.28
C ALA A 177 -21.60 36.99 0.55
N PRO A 178 -22.14 37.37 1.71
CA PRO A 178 -23.56 37.19 2.00
C PRO A 178 -24.40 37.90 0.94
N ALA A 179 -25.43 37.21 0.44
CA ALA A 179 -26.34 37.75 -0.57
C ALA A 179 -26.98 39.05 -0.05
N PRO A 180 -27.10 40.10 -0.88
CA PRO A 180 -27.72 41.35 -0.47
C PRO A 180 -29.17 41.09 -0.02
N PRO A 181 -29.64 41.76 1.05
CA PRO A 181 -31.00 41.60 1.54
C PRO A 181 -31.99 41.96 0.43
N ALA A 182 -33.00 41.10 0.24
CA ALA A 182 -34.08 41.35 -0.70
C ALA A 182 -34.77 42.66 -0.34
N ASP A 183 -34.81 43.58 -1.30
CA ASP A 183 -35.41 44.90 -1.23
C ASP A 183 -36.92 44.76 -0.91
N GLN A 184 -37.28 44.89 0.37
CA GLN A 184 -38.67 44.92 0.81
C GLN A 184 -39.28 46.26 0.39
N ARG A 185 -39.79 46.35 -0.84
CA ARG A 185 -40.61 47.47 -1.26
C ARG A 185 -41.95 47.45 -0.50
N PRO A 186 -42.33 48.54 0.19
CA PRO A 186 -43.62 48.61 0.85
C PRO A 186 -44.74 48.74 -0.19
N LEU A 187 -45.70 47.82 -0.13
CA LEU A 187 -46.97 47.90 -0.85
C LEU A 187 -47.80 49.07 -0.28
N VAL A 188 -47.80 50.21 -0.97
CA VAL A 188 -48.76 51.29 -0.73
C VAL A 188 -50.09 50.89 -1.36
N ARG A 189 -51.11 50.57 -0.55
CA ARG A 189 -52.50 50.44 -1.00
C ARG A 189 -53.23 51.78 -0.85
N LYS A 190 -53.86 52.21 -1.95
CA LYS A 190 -54.88 53.26 -2.00
C LYS A 190 -56.25 52.70 -1.61
#